data_AF-A0A7J7RRU3-F1
#
_entry.id   AF-A0A7J7RRU3-F1
#
_cell.length_a   1.000
_cell.length_b   1.000
_cell.length_c   1.000
_cell.angle_alpha   90.00
_cell.angle_beta   90.00
_cell.angle_gamma   90.00
#
_symmetry.space_group_name_H-M   'P 1'
#
loop_
_entity.id
_entity.type
_entity.pdbx_description
1 polymer ?
#
loop_
_entity_poly.entity_id
_entity_poly.type
_entity_poly.pdbx_seq_one_letter_code
_entity_poly.pdbx_strand_id
1 'polypeptide(L)'
;MQDDNRGLGQGLKDNKRTRNHFRLLWERRTLGSEVSDGHSTSYPSLLSHLTSVYLNAPVLALPVAKRQPPAPGLRSFHPLASSLPCDFHLLNLRTLQAEDETLPSAEAALILHRKGFDCGLEAKNLGFNCTTSQGKVALGSLFRDLDVGFLQPTSLTLLYPLASPSNSTDVSLEPMEVATFRLRLG
;
A
#
# COMPACT_ATOMS: atom_id res chain seq x y z
N MET A 1 18.77 -35.57 11.69
CA MET A 1 18.35 -34.20 12.05
C MET A 1 19.00 -33.84 13.38
N GLN A 2 19.77 -32.76 13.40
CA GLN A 2 20.61 -32.37 14.53
C GLN A 2 20.18 -30.99 15.03
N ASP A 3 20.40 -30.73 16.31
CA ASP A 3 20.35 -29.39 16.89
C ASP A 3 21.57 -28.57 16.47
N ASP A 4 21.41 -27.26 16.31
CA ASP A 4 22.49 -26.35 15.90
C ASP A 4 23.24 -25.74 17.10
N ASN A 5 22.94 -26.17 18.33
CA ASN A 5 23.50 -25.69 19.59
C ASN A 5 23.32 -24.18 19.80
N ARG A 6 22.22 -23.59 19.30
CA ARG A 6 21.85 -22.19 19.56
C ARG A 6 20.80 -22.01 20.66
N GLY A 7 20.58 -23.05 21.47
CA GLY A 7 19.70 -23.02 22.64
C GLY A 7 18.28 -23.56 22.39
N LEU A 8 17.98 -24.04 21.18
CA LEU A 8 16.70 -24.69 20.88
C LEU A 8 16.62 -26.13 21.41
N GLY A 9 17.75 -26.85 21.42
CA GLY A 9 17.87 -28.20 21.98
C GLY A 9 17.22 -29.30 21.14
N GLN A 10 16.90 -29.03 19.87
CA GLN A 10 16.34 -30.00 18.94
C GLN A 10 16.52 -29.55 17.47
N GLY A 11 16.57 -30.52 16.56
CA GLY A 11 16.45 -30.25 15.12
C GLY A 11 14.99 -30.05 14.68
N LEU A 12 14.80 -29.50 13.47
CA LEU A 12 13.47 -29.23 12.87
C LEU A 12 12.75 -30.52 12.44
N LYS A 13 11.84 -31.03 13.28
CA LYS A 13 11.14 -32.32 13.09
C LYS A 13 9.63 -32.20 12.83
N ASP A 14 9.09 -31.00 12.85
CA ASP A 14 7.66 -30.68 12.92
C ASP A 14 7.06 -30.23 11.58
N ASN A 15 7.71 -30.61 10.46
CA ASN A 15 7.27 -30.25 9.12
C ASN A 15 5.78 -30.54 8.89
N LYS A 16 5.05 -29.52 8.45
CA LYS A 16 3.67 -29.64 7.94
C LYS A 16 3.67 -29.34 6.45
N ARG A 17 2.67 -29.85 5.73
CA ARG A 17 2.50 -29.53 4.32
C ARG A 17 2.17 -28.05 4.17
N THR A 18 3.10 -27.28 3.60
CA THR A 18 2.94 -25.85 3.33
C THR A 18 2.72 -25.62 1.85
N ARG A 19 1.65 -24.91 1.49
CA ARG A 19 1.37 -24.53 0.09
C ARG A 19 2.05 -23.20 -0.21
N ASN A 20 3.00 -23.21 -1.14
CA ASN A 20 3.69 -22.01 -1.60
C ASN A 20 3.06 -21.50 -2.90
N HIS A 21 2.96 -20.18 -3.03
CA HIS A 21 2.51 -19.51 -4.24
C HIS A 21 3.56 -18.50 -4.67
N PHE A 22 3.94 -18.54 -5.95
CA PHE A 22 4.90 -17.62 -6.53
C PHE A 22 4.45 -17.22 -7.94
N ARG A 23 5.04 -16.13 -8.44
CA ARG A 23 4.86 -15.62 -9.80
C ARG A 23 6.24 -15.50 -10.42
N LEU A 24 6.39 -16.05 -11.62
CA LEU A 24 7.58 -15.90 -12.44
C LEU A 24 7.25 -14.86 -13.50
N LEU A 25 8.03 -13.78 -13.54
CA LEU A 25 7.85 -12.69 -14.49
C LEU A 25 9.02 -12.72 -15.47
N TRP A 26 8.69 -12.65 -16.76
CA TRP A 26 9.67 -12.51 -17.83
C TRP A 26 9.52 -11.13 -18.43
N GLU A 27 10.53 -10.29 -18.26
CA GLU A 27 10.48 -8.87 -18.62
C GLU A 27 11.62 -8.52 -19.56
N ARG A 28 11.34 -7.63 -20.51
CA ARG A 28 12.33 -7.14 -21.46
C ARG A 28 12.98 -5.88 -20.91
N ARG A 29 14.30 -5.78 -21.03
CA ARG A 29 15.03 -4.53 -20.78
C ARG A 29 15.05 -3.65 -22.03
N THR A 30 14.88 -2.35 -21.85
CA THR A 30 15.06 -1.35 -22.90
C THR A 30 16.54 -1.25 -23.29
N LEU A 31 16.83 -1.20 -24.59
CA LEU A 31 18.20 -0.96 -25.07
C LEU A 31 18.72 0.38 -24.56
N GLY A 32 19.95 0.41 -24.03
CA GLY A 32 20.61 1.62 -23.54
C GLY A 32 20.40 1.95 -22.06
N SER A 33 19.59 1.16 -21.34
CA SER A 33 19.49 1.23 -19.87
C SER A 33 20.46 0.25 -19.20
N GLU A 34 21.72 0.26 -19.63
CA GLU A 34 22.77 -0.45 -18.88
C GLU A 34 22.98 0.31 -17.58
N VAL A 35 22.52 -0.29 -16.48
CA VAL A 35 22.77 0.21 -15.14
C VAL A 35 24.28 0.23 -14.97
N SER A 36 24.85 1.42 -14.76
CA SER A 36 26.26 1.55 -14.40
C SER A 36 26.55 0.62 -13.21
N ASP A 37 27.51 -0.28 -13.36
CA ASP A 37 27.93 -1.32 -12.38
C ASP A 37 28.30 -0.76 -10.99
N GLY A 38 28.24 0.56 -10.77
CA GLY A 38 28.53 1.23 -9.51
C GLY A 38 27.37 1.36 -8.51
N HIS A 39 26.13 1.00 -8.88
CA HIS A 39 25.00 1.12 -7.94
C HIS A 39 24.75 -0.19 -7.17
N SER A 40 24.84 -0.15 -5.84
CA SER A 40 24.59 -1.30 -4.95
C SER A 40 23.11 -1.68 -4.80
N THR A 41 22.20 -0.95 -5.46
CA THR A 41 20.75 -1.11 -5.32
C THR A 41 20.11 -1.31 -6.68
N SER A 42 19.18 -2.27 -6.76
CA SER A 42 18.35 -2.51 -7.94
C SER A 42 16.88 -2.41 -7.54
N TYR A 43 16.06 -1.95 -8.49
CA TYR A 43 14.62 -1.81 -8.29
C TYR A 43 13.86 -2.83 -9.14
N PRO A 44 12.75 -3.40 -8.62
CA PRO A 44 11.84 -4.18 -9.45
C PRO A 44 11.19 -3.32 -10.53
N SER A 45 10.60 -3.95 -11.55
CA SER A 45 9.70 -3.25 -12.45
C SER A 45 8.39 -2.86 -11.76
N LEU A 46 7.62 -1.99 -12.41
CA LEU A 46 6.26 -1.67 -11.98
C LEU A 46 5.34 -2.91 -11.98
N LEU A 47 5.47 -3.80 -12.97
CA LEU A 47 4.71 -5.05 -13.05
C LEU A 47 5.04 -5.99 -11.88
N SER A 48 6.32 -6.06 -11.50
CA SER A 48 6.78 -6.86 -10.37
C SER A 48 6.20 -6.35 -9.06
N HIS A 49 6.18 -5.03 -8.84
CA HIS A 49 5.54 -4.45 -7.64
C HIS A 49 4.06 -4.81 -7.56
N LEU A 50 3.31 -4.65 -8.65
CA LEU A 50 1.88 -4.95 -8.67
C LEU A 50 1.58 -6.44 -8.51
N THR A 51 2.39 -7.31 -9.13
CA THR A 51 2.29 -8.76 -8.96
C THR A 51 2.57 -9.17 -7.52
N SER A 52 3.55 -8.54 -6.87
CA SER A 52 3.85 -8.75 -5.45
C SER A 52 2.70 -8.30 -4.55
N VAL A 53 2.09 -7.14 -4.82
CA VAL A 53 0.91 -6.66 -4.08
C VAL A 53 -0.26 -7.65 -4.21
N TYR A 54 -0.52 -8.18 -5.42
CA TYR A 54 -1.57 -9.17 -5.62
C TYR A 54 -1.36 -10.46 -4.78
N LEU A 55 -0.10 -10.88 -4.59
CA LEU A 55 0.22 -12.05 -3.77
C LEU A 55 0.10 -11.77 -2.26
N ASN A 56 0.51 -10.58 -1.82
CA ASN A 56 0.58 -10.23 -0.40
C ASN A 56 -0.72 -9.61 0.15
N ALA A 57 -1.55 -9.02 -0.70
CA ALA A 57 -2.82 -8.39 -0.35
C ALA A 57 -3.95 -8.87 -1.28
N PRO A 58 -4.34 -10.17 -1.20
CA PRO A 58 -5.35 -10.73 -2.07
C PRO A 58 -6.75 -10.19 -1.75
N VAL A 59 -7.64 -10.22 -2.75
CA VAL A 59 -9.05 -9.86 -2.57
C VAL A 59 -9.70 -10.81 -1.56
N LEU A 60 -10.33 -10.23 -0.53
CA LEU A 60 -11.06 -10.99 0.49
C LEU A 60 -12.49 -11.26 0.01
N ALA A 61 -12.78 -12.52 -0.31
CA ALA A 61 -14.14 -12.94 -0.65
C ALA A 61 -14.95 -13.18 0.63
N LEU A 62 -16.01 -12.39 0.83
CA LEU A 62 -16.93 -12.51 1.98
C LEU A 62 -18.22 -13.22 1.52
N PRO A 63 -18.44 -14.50 1.88
CA PRO A 63 -19.64 -15.22 1.51
C PRO A 63 -20.86 -14.68 2.29
N VAL A 64 -21.93 -14.34 1.57
CA VAL A 64 -23.19 -13.88 2.17
C VAL A 64 -24.13 -15.07 2.34
N ALA A 65 -24.65 -15.26 3.55
CA ALA A 65 -25.64 -16.30 3.82
C ALA A 65 -26.97 -15.97 3.12
N LYS A 66 -27.55 -16.96 2.42
CA LYS A 66 -28.89 -16.86 1.82
C LYS A 66 -29.97 -16.93 2.91
N ARG A 67 -30.16 -15.88 3.70
CA ARG A 67 -31.36 -15.72 4.54
C ARG A 67 -32.32 -14.73 3.87
N GLN A 68 -33.62 -15.02 3.97
CA GLN A 68 -34.73 -14.25 3.37
C GLN A 68 -34.65 -12.75 3.70
N PRO A 69 -35.13 -11.88 2.78
CA PRO A 69 -34.93 -10.43 2.89
C PRO A 69 -35.80 -9.84 4.01
N PRO A 70 -35.31 -8.76 4.68
CA PRO A 70 -35.74 -7.43 4.23
C PRO A 70 -34.62 -6.38 4.21
N ALA A 71 -33.35 -6.76 4.18
CA ALA A 71 -32.28 -5.78 4.06
C ALA A 71 -32.18 -5.29 2.60
N PRO A 72 -32.16 -3.97 2.33
CA PRO A 72 -31.88 -3.46 0.99
C PRO A 72 -30.55 -4.05 0.52
N GLY A 73 -30.50 -4.50 -0.73
CA GLY A 73 -29.31 -5.14 -1.29
C GLY A 73 -28.07 -4.30 -1.03
N LEU A 74 -27.00 -4.95 -0.57
CA LEU A 74 -25.71 -4.29 -0.35
C LEU A 74 -25.30 -3.59 -1.64
N ARG A 75 -25.15 -2.27 -1.59
CA ARG A 75 -24.67 -1.48 -2.72
C ARG A 75 -23.16 -1.68 -2.86
N SER A 76 -22.67 -1.60 -4.08
CA SER A 76 -21.22 -1.59 -4.32
C SER A 76 -20.61 -0.37 -3.63
N PHE A 77 -19.63 -0.60 -2.76
CA PHE A 77 -18.92 0.46 -2.05
C PHE A 77 -17.65 0.83 -2.83
N HIS A 78 -17.53 2.10 -3.20
CA HIS A 78 -16.40 2.65 -3.94
C HIS A 78 -15.82 3.83 -3.17
N PRO A 79 -14.93 3.60 -2.19
CA PRO A 79 -14.45 4.64 -1.28
C PRO A 79 -13.55 5.69 -1.94
N LEU A 80 -13.00 5.38 -3.12
CA LEU A 80 -12.09 6.27 -3.83
C LEU A 80 -12.81 6.95 -5.00
N ALA A 81 -12.59 8.26 -5.14
CA ALA A 81 -13.07 9.03 -6.30
C ALA A 81 -12.17 8.82 -7.52
N SER A 82 -10.89 8.51 -7.31
CA SER A 82 -9.90 8.21 -8.34
C SER A 82 -9.01 7.03 -7.94
N SER A 83 -8.42 6.33 -8.92
CA SER A 83 -7.47 5.26 -8.64
C SER A 83 -6.15 5.84 -8.12
N LEU A 84 -5.55 5.20 -7.11
CA LEU A 84 -4.20 5.52 -6.68
C LEU A 84 -3.20 5.28 -7.82
N PRO A 85 -2.15 6.12 -7.96
CA PRO A 85 -1.08 5.87 -8.91
C PRO A 85 -0.41 4.53 -8.63
N CYS A 86 0.03 3.83 -9.67
CA CYS A 86 0.53 2.45 -9.51
C CYS A 86 1.83 2.34 -8.70
N ASP A 87 2.59 3.42 -8.61
CA ASP A 87 3.77 3.51 -7.76
C ASP A 87 3.44 3.86 -6.31
N PHE A 88 2.17 4.01 -5.94
CA PHE A 88 1.73 4.24 -4.57
C PHE A 88 1.06 3.01 -3.97
N HIS A 89 1.43 2.71 -2.73
CA HIS A 89 0.77 1.70 -1.91
C HIS A 89 0.25 2.35 -0.63
N LEU A 90 -1.07 2.25 -0.41
CA LEU A 90 -1.70 2.55 0.87
C LEU A 90 -1.37 1.42 1.84
N LEU A 91 -0.37 1.65 2.69
CA LEU A 91 0.08 0.67 3.68
C LEU A 91 -0.90 0.55 4.85
N ASN A 92 -1.53 1.66 5.23
CA ASN A 92 -2.51 1.68 6.30
C ASN A 92 -3.43 2.89 6.19
N LEU A 93 -4.70 2.68 6.49
CA LEU A 93 -5.67 3.74 6.76
C LEU A 93 -6.51 3.28 7.96
N ARG A 94 -6.39 3.97 9.08
CA ARG A 94 -7.10 3.62 10.32
C ARG A 94 -7.57 4.87 11.04
N THR A 95 -8.69 4.79 11.73
CA THR A 95 -9.12 5.86 12.65
C THR A 95 -8.17 5.96 13.84
N LEU A 96 -7.96 7.17 14.33
CA LEU A 96 -7.30 7.41 15.61
C LEU A 96 -8.31 7.25 16.76
N GLN A 97 -7.80 7.11 17.99
CA GLN A 97 -8.66 7.05 19.17
C GLN A 97 -9.38 8.40 19.35
N ALA A 98 -10.67 8.36 19.61
CA ALA A 98 -11.45 9.54 19.95
C ALA A 98 -11.27 9.86 21.44
N GLU A 99 -11.52 11.12 21.83
CA GLU A 99 -11.56 11.49 23.25
C GLU A 99 -12.75 10.85 23.98
N ASP A 100 -13.84 10.59 23.25
CA ASP A 100 -15.02 9.88 23.71
C ASP A 100 -15.02 8.45 23.14
N GLU A 101 -14.89 7.45 24.01
CA GLU A 101 -14.89 6.02 23.66
C GLU A 101 -16.19 5.54 22.99
N THR A 102 -17.26 6.35 23.03
CA THR A 102 -18.56 6.00 22.43
C THR A 102 -18.70 6.42 20.96
N LEU A 103 -17.80 7.27 20.45
CA LEU A 103 -17.87 7.81 19.09
C LEU A 103 -16.59 7.51 18.28
N PRO A 104 -16.71 7.25 16.96
CA PRO A 104 -15.54 7.15 16.11
C PRO A 104 -14.85 8.51 15.98
N SER A 105 -13.51 8.51 15.97
CA SER A 105 -12.75 9.73 15.73
C SER A 105 -12.95 10.22 14.29
N ALA A 106 -13.10 11.54 14.12
CA ALA A 106 -13.03 12.19 12.81
C ALA A 106 -11.60 12.20 12.25
N GLU A 107 -10.62 11.79 13.05
CA GLU A 107 -9.23 11.76 12.63
C GLU A 107 -8.77 10.35 12.26
N ALA A 108 -7.96 10.29 11.21
CA ALA A 108 -7.40 9.06 10.68
C ALA A 108 -5.89 9.17 10.48
N ALA A 109 -5.22 8.04 10.63
CA ALA A 109 -3.84 7.86 10.22
C ALA A 109 -3.80 7.24 8.83
N LEU A 110 -3.09 7.89 7.91
CA LEU A 110 -2.80 7.38 6.57
C LEU A 110 -1.30 7.17 6.42
N ILE A 111 -0.90 5.96 6.04
CA ILE A 111 0.48 5.60 5.74
C ILE A 111 0.58 5.26 4.26
N LEU A 112 1.40 6.02 3.54
CA LEU A 112 1.66 5.84 2.12
C LEU A 112 3.11 5.44 1.89
N HIS A 113 3.33 4.59 0.90
CA HIS A 113 4.64 4.25 0.39
C HIS A 113 4.66 4.44 -1.11
N ARG A 114 5.57 5.28 -1.61
CA ARG A 114 5.87 5.34 -3.04
C ARG A 114 6.96 4.32 -3.40
N LYS A 115 6.64 3.33 -4.21
CA LYS A 115 7.57 2.33 -4.72
C LYS A 115 8.49 2.94 -5.78
N GLY A 116 9.80 2.80 -5.60
CA GLY A 116 10.77 3.00 -6.68
C GLY A 116 10.76 1.80 -7.63
N PHE A 117 10.83 2.05 -8.94
CA PHE A 117 10.85 1.02 -9.96
C PHE A 117 11.90 1.31 -11.04
N ASP A 118 12.41 0.27 -11.67
CA ASP A 118 13.42 0.38 -12.73
C ASP A 118 12.74 0.73 -14.07
N CYS A 119 13.01 1.95 -14.55
CA CYS A 119 12.53 2.44 -15.85
C CYS A 119 13.21 1.73 -17.05
N GLY A 120 14.30 1.01 -16.81
CA GLY A 120 15.00 0.19 -17.80
C GLY A 120 14.28 -1.12 -18.16
N LEU A 121 13.21 -1.47 -17.43
CA LEU A 121 12.34 -2.59 -17.74
C LEU A 121 11.11 -2.08 -18.52
N GLU A 122 10.85 -2.69 -19.67
CA GLU A 122 9.75 -2.30 -20.56
C GLU A 122 8.40 -2.49 -19.85
N ALA A 123 7.71 -1.39 -19.55
CA ALA A 123 6.33 -1.40 -19.04
C ALA A 123 5.27 -1.46 -20.17
N LYS A 124 5.62 -2.03 -21.33
CA LYS A 124 4.68 -2.15 -22.46
C LYS A 124 3.73 -3.32 -22.20
N ASN A 125 2.43 -3.10 -22.42
CA ASN A 125 1.39 -4.13 -22.30
C ASN A 125 1.27 -4.76 -20.90
N LEU A 126 1.22 -3.93 -19.85
CA LEU A 126 0.98 -4.40 -18.48
C LEU A 126 -0.34 -5.22 -18.32
N GLY A 127 -1.26 -5.12 -19.28
CA GLY A 127 -2.55 -5.84 -19.25
C GLY A 127 -3.59 -5.18 -18.35
N PHE A 128 -3.28 -4.01 -17.78
CA PHE A 128 -4.18 -3.18 -16.97
C PHE A 128 -3.85 -1.70 -17.16
N ASN A 129 -4.83 -0.84 -16.91
CA ASN A 129 -4.63 0.62 -16.94
C ASN A 129 -3.82 1.03 -15.73
N CYS A 130 -2.63 1.56 -15.99
CA CYS A 130 -1.70 1.92 -14.96
C CYS A 130 -0.98 3.21 -15.30
N THR A 131 -1.09 4.18 -14.41
CA THR A 131 -0.48 5.49 -14.54
C THR A 131 0.28 5.82 -13.27
N THR A 132 1.44 6.45 -13.43
CA THR A 132 2.17 7.07 -12.33
C THR A 132 1.89 8.56 -12.33
N SER A 133 2.07 9.20 -11.18
CA SER A 133 1.81 10.63 -10.98
C SER A 133 3.09 11.42 -10.69
N GLN A 134 4.25 10.85 -11.04
CA GLN A 134 5.57 11.37 -10.70
C GLN A 134 5.71 11.68 -9.19
N GLY A 135 5.10 10.86 -8.34
CA GLY A 135 5.19 11.03 -6.89
C GLY A 135 4.12 11.93 -6.28
N LYS A 136 3.15 12.44 -7.04
CA LYS A 136 2.11 13.35 -6.51
C LYS A 136 0.78 12.64 -6.24
N VAL A 137 0.14 12.90 -5.11
CA VAL A 137 -1.19 12.39 -4.79
C VAL A 137 -2.04 13.50 -4.21
N ALA A 138 -3.20 13.74 -4.80
CA ALA A 138 -4.16 14.72 -4.31
C ALA A 138 -5.08 14.10 -3.26
N LEU A 139 -4.69 14.14 -1.98
CA LEU A 139 -5.46 13.48 -0.92
C LEU A 139 -6.84 14.10 -0.71
N GLY A 140 -6.98 15.41 -0.93
CA GLY A 140 -8.26 16.12 -0.79
C GLY A 140 -9.36 15.66 -1.73
N SER A 141 -9.02 15.01 -2.85
CA SER A 141 -9.99 14.46 -3.81
C SER A 141 -9.86 12.94 -3.98
N LEU A 142 -9.08 12.29 -3.11
CA LEU A 142 -8.84 10.85 -3.20
C LEU A 142 -10.08 10.05 -2.78
N PHE A 143 -10.70 10.46 -1.68
CA PHE A 143 -11.87 9.79 -1.11
C PHE A 143 -13.15 10.32 -1.73
N ARG A 144 -14.08 9.40 -2.01
CA ARG A 144 -15.42 9.76 -2.49
C ARG A 144 -16.29 10.14 -1.30
N ASP A 145 -16.99 11.26 -1.43
CA ASP A 145 -17.94 11.76 -0.42
C ASP A 145 -17.31 12.01 0.97
N LEU A 146 -15.99 12.28 1.02
CA LEU A 146 -15.24 12.64 2.24
C LEU A 146 -14.23 13.73 1.92
N ASP A 147 -14.34 14.86 2.62
CA ASP A 147 -13.43 15.99 2.48
C ASP A 147 -12.26 15.87 3.47
N VAL A 148 -11.05 16.15 2.99
CA VAL A 148 -9.86 16.22 3.86
C VAL A 148 -9.71 17.67 4.34
N GLY A 149 -10.25 17.97 5.51
CA GLY A 149 -10.18 19.31 6.11
C GLY A 149 -8.87 19.60 6.86
N PHE A 150 -8.09 18.57 7.17
CA PHE A 150 -6.83 18.69 7.89
C PHE A 150 -5.83 17.63 7.41
N LEU A 151 -4.58 18.05 7.22
CA LEU A 151 -3.48 17.17 6.87
C LEU A 151 -2.22 17.59 7.64
N GLN A 152 -1.66 16.68 8.44
CA GLN A 152 -0.40 16.92 9.16
C GLN A 152 0.56 15.73 8.98
N PRO A 153 1.79 15.96 8.48
CA PRO A 153 2.82 14.93 8.46
C PRO A 153 3.27 14.56 9.88
N THR A 154 3.43 13.27 10.13
CA THR A 154 3.88 12.73 11.43
C THR A 154 4.97 11.68 11.27
N SER A 155 5.60 11.30 12.38
CA SER A 155 6.45 10.09 12.43
C SER A 155 5.65 8.85 12.00
N LEU A 156 6.36 7.79 11.62
CA LEU A 156 5.76 6.50 11.23
C LEU A 156 4.86 5.89 12.33
N THR A 157 5.14 6.24 13.59
CA THR A 157 4.38 5.80 14.76
C THR A 157 3.24 6.75 15.16
N LEU A 158 3.06 7.87 14.45
CA LEU A 158 2.09 8.93 14.73
C LEU A 158 2.29 9.68 16.06
N LEU A 159 3.42 9.43 16.74
CA LEU A 159 3.71 10.02 18.05
C LEU A 159 4.18 11.47 17.97
N TYR A 160 4.80 11.85 16.85
CA TYR A 160 5.43 13.15 16.70
C TYR A 160 4.97 13.84 15.42
N PRO A 161 4.42 15.07 15.48
CA PRO A 161 4.21 15.88 14.30
C PRO A 161 5.56 16.32 13.73
N LEU A 162 5.73 16.19 12.41
CA LEU A 162 6.97 16.59 11.72
C LEU A 162 6.89 18.01 11.17
N ALA A 163 5.68 18.50 10.95
CA ALA A 163 5.42 19.85 10.48
C ALA A 163 4.08 20.36 11.02
N SER A 164 3.87 21.67 10.92
CA SER A 164 2.55 22.26 11.09
C SER A 164 1.57 21.68 10.04
N PRO A 165 0.25 21.68 10.32
CA PRO A 165 -0.75 21.25 9.36
C PRO A 165 -0.61 22.02 8.04
N SER A 166 -0.71 21.31 6.93
CA SER A 166 -0.57 21.88 5.58
C SER A 166 -1.87 22.53 5.13
N ASN A 167 -1.76 23.67 4.45
CA ASN A 167 -2.88 24.32 3.75
C ASN A 167 -3.24 23.60 2.44
N SER A 168 -2.32 22.78 1.91
CA SER A 168 -2.54 21.93 0.74
C SER A 168 -2.73 20.48 1.18
N THR A 169 -3.69 19.80 0.54
CA THR A 169 -3.92 18.36 0.72
C THR A 169 -3.18 17.50 -0.32
N ASP A 170 -2.43 18.15 -1.21
CA ASP A 170 -1.58 17.45 -2.17
C ASP A 170 -0.26 17.06 -1.51
N VAL A 171 0.13 15.79 -1.69
CA VAL A 171 1.36 15.22 -1.15
C VAL A 171 2.27 14.80 -2.29
N SER A 172 3.57 15.07 -2.13
CA SER A 172 4.62 14.58 -3.04
C SER A 172 5.57 13.70 -2.25
N LEU A 173 5.82 12.47 -2.74
CA LEU A 173 6.77 11.53 -2.13
C LEU A 173 7.89 11.16 -3.10
N GLU A 174 9.10 10.98 -2.60
CA GLU A 174 10.24 10.48 -3.35
C GLU A 174 10.19 8.94 -3.52
N PRO A 175 10.89 8.37 -4.52
CA PRO A 175 10.94 6.92 -4.68
C PRO A 175 11.47 6.22 -3.42
N MET A 176 10.77 5.16 -3.00
CA MET A 176 11.00 4.40 -1.76
C MET A 176 10.70 5.13 -0.45
N GLU A 177 10.11 6.33 -0.51
CA GLU A 177 9.69 7.04 0.69
C GLU A 177 8.43 6.41 1.30
N VAL A 178 8.44 6.27 2.63
CA VAL A 178 7.26 5.94 3.43
C VAL A 178 6.92 7.16 4.28
N ALA A 179 5.73 7.71 4.09
CA ALA A 179 5.25 8.88 4.80
C ALA A 179 3.95 8.58 5.53
N THR A 180 3.78 9.23 6.68
CA THR A 180 2.60 9.08 7.53
C THR A 180 1.94 10.43 7.77
N PHE A 181 0.62 10.45 7.66
CA PHE A 181 -0.19 11.65 7.77
C PHE A 181 -1.33 11.42 8.76
N ARG A 182 -1.54 12.42 9.62
CA ARG A 182 -2.77 12.59 10.38
C ARG A 182 -3.75 13.41 9.55
N LEU A 183 -4.92 12.85 9.31
CA LEU A 183 -6.01 13.42 8.52
C LEU A 183 -7.19 13.73 9.43
N ARG A 184 -7.99 14.74 9.08
CA ARG A 184 -9.38 14.86 9.55
C ARG A 184 -10.30 14.75 8.36
N LEU A 185 -11.19 13.77 8.40
CA LEU A 185 -12.18 13.50 7.36
C LEU A 185 -13.52 14.11 7.81
N GLY A 186 -14.20 14.83 6.92
CA GLY A 186 -15.46 15.52 7.20
C GLY A 186 -16.40 15.54 6.02
#